data_AF-A0A6C0JPL5-F1
#
_entry.id   AF-A0A6C0JPL5-F1
#
_cell.length_a   1.000
_cell.length_b   1.000
_cell.length_c   1.000
_cell.angle_alpha   90.00
_cell.angle_beta   90.00
_cell.angle_gamma   90.00
#
_symmetry.space_group_name_H-M   'P 1'
#
loop_
_entity.id
_entity.type
_entity.pdbx_description
1 polymer ?
#
loop_
_entity_poly.entity_id
_entity_poly.type
_entity_poly.pdbx_seq_one_letter_code
_entity_poly.pdbx_strand_id
1 'polypeptide(L)'
;MTTTQQIVNQFNTNVDTEKEYTRAELGKILTQVYHEITSDKKVKTEKKPKKAKKEKSDDEEPKKKREPTAYNLFVKEQMPLIKEEFPELSRQDLMRKVGEAWKASKE
;
A
#
# COMPACT_ATOMS: atom_id res chain seq x y z
N MET A 1 20.19 -6.44 27.83
CA MET A 1 20.16 -7.18 26.55
C MET A 1 19.92 -6.19 25.42
N THR A 2 20.54 -6.41 24.25
CA THR A 2 20.30 -5.56 23.08
C THR A 2 18.99 -5.96 22.39
N THR A 3 18.36 -5.04 21.67
CA THR A 3 17.14 -5.35 20.87
C THR A 3 17.39 -6.51 19.90
N THR A 4 18.57 -6.55 19.29
CA THR A 4 18.98 -7.64 18.39
C THR A 4 19.03 -8.98 19.10
N GLN A 5 19.58 -9.05 20.32
CA GLN A 5 19.61 -10.29 21.11
C GLN A 5 18.20 -10.77 21.46
N GLN A 6 17.29 -9.86 21.81
CA GLN A 6 15.88 -10.20 22.08
C GLN A 6 15.20 -10.79 20.84
N ILE A 7 15.44 -10.20 19.66
CA ILE A 7 14.89 -10.69 18.38
C ILE A 7 15.40 -12.08 18.07
N VAL A 8 16.71 -12.31 18.20
CA VAL A 8 17.30 -13.63 17.92
C VAL A 8 16.77 -14.70 18.88
N ASN A 9 16.69 -14.39 20.17
CA ASN A 9 16.17 -15.33 21.16
C ASN A 9 14.71 -15.71 20.90
N GLN A 10 13.85 -14.72 20.68
CA GLN A 10 12.42 -14.98 20.43
C GLN A 10 12.20 -15.67 19.08
N PHE A 11 13.03 -15.38 18.06
CA PHE A 11 13.00 -16.11 16.80
C PHE A 11 13.35 -17.59 16.99
N ASN A 12 14.41 -17.90 17.74
CA ASN A 12 14.81 -19.28 18.03
C ASN A 12 13.76 -20.05 18.85
N THR A 13 12.99 -19.37 19.71
CA THR A 13 11.85 -19.99 20.42
C THR A 13 10.69 -20.32 19.47
N ASN A 14 10.48 -19.51 18.42
CA ASN A 14 9.35 -19.66 17.50
C ASN A 14 9.64 -20.57 16.30
N VAL A 15 10.91 -20.92 16.08
CA VAL A 15 11.33 -21.80 14.98
C VAL A 15 11.65 -23.18 15.52
N ASP A 16 10.95 -24.18 14.99
CA ASP A 16 11.23 -25.57 15.27
C ASP A 16 12.35 -26.10 14.36
N THR A 17 13.45 -26.55 14.93
CA THR A 17 14.59 -27.07 14.15
C THR A 17 14.33 -28.43 13.51
N GLU A 18 13.29 -29.16 13.95
CA GLU A 18 12.90 -30.45 13.35
C GLU A 18 12.00 -30.27 12.13
N LYS A 19 11.45 -29.07 11.95
CA LYS A 19 10.61 -28.71 10.80
C LYS A 19 11.42 -28.00 9.72
N GLU A 20 11.37 -28.51 8.50
CA GLU A 20 11.93 -27.79 7.36
C GLU A 20 11.02 -26.62 6.96
N TYR A 21 11.52 -25.40 7.15
CA TYR A 21 10.85 -24.18 6.71
C TYR A 21 11.44 -23.70 5.39
N THR A 22 10.57 -23.21 4.50
CA THR A 22 11.02 -22.48 3.32
C THR A 22 11.61 -21.12 3.72
N ARG A 23 12.45 -20.55 2.85
CA ARG A 23 13.00 -19.20 3.02
C ARG A 23 11.92 -18.15 3.31
N ALA A 24 10.77 -18.28 2.67
CA ALA A 24 9.65 -17.36 2.83
C ALA A 24 9.01 -17.46 4.22
N GLU A 25 8.88 -18.67 4.77
CA GLU A 25 8.30 -18.88 6.10
C GLU A 25 9.22 -18.38 7.20
N LEU A 26 10.52 -18.69 7.14
CA LEU A 26 11.50 -18.13 8.07
C LEU A 26 11.53 -16.59 8.01
N GLY A 27 11.42 -16.03 6.80
CA GLY A 27 11.33 -14.58 6.61
C GLY A 27 10.09 -13.97 7.27
N LYS A 28 8.93 -14.65 7.22
CA LYS A 28 7.70 -14.20 7.87
C LYS A 28 7.83 -14.24 9.39
N ILE A 29 8.36 -15.33 9.95
CA ILE A 29 8.55 -15.49 11.40
C ILE A 29 9.50 -14.41 11.94
N LEU A 30 10.64 -14.19 11.26
CA LEU A 30 11.58 -13.12 11.63
C LEU A 30 10.94 -11.74 11.56
N THR A 31 10.16 -11.49 10.50
CA THR A 31 9.44 -10.21 10.35
C THR A 31 8.45 -10.00 11.48
N GLN A 32 7.70 -11.03 11.87
CA GLN A 32 6.74 -10.96 12.95
C GLN A 32 7.44 -10.65 14.29
N VAL A 33 8.46 -11.42 14.66
CA VAL A 33 9.23 -11.21 15.91
C VAL A 33 9.86 -9.83 15.96
N TYR A 34 10.41 -9.35 14.83
CA TYR A 34 10.95 -7.99 14.75
C TYR A 34 9.88 -6.94 15.07
N HIS A 35 8.68 -7.06 14.51
CA HIS A 35 7.61 -6.12 14.80
C HIS A 35 7.12 -6.24 16.25
N GLU A 36 6.99 -7.44 16.81
CA GLU A 36 6.58 -7.60 18.21
C GLU A 36 7.52 -6.85 19.17
N ILE A 37 8.84 -6.99 18.98
CA ILE A 37 9.84 -6.35 19.87
C ILE A 37 10.01 -4.85 19.59
N THR A 38 9.87 -4.42 18.32
CA THR A 38 10.13 -3.02 17.93
C THR A 38 8.88 -2.14 17.87
N SER A 39 7.68 -2.72 17.83
CA SER A 39 6.43 -1.96 17.74
C SER A 39 6.04 -1.30 19.06
N ASP A 40 6.51 -1.77 20.21
CA ASP A 40 6.41 -1.04 21.48
C ASP A 40 7.13 0.33 21.44
N LYS A 41 8.08 0.53 20.50
CA LYS A 41 8.77 1.82 20.28
C LYS A 41 8.23 2.64 19.13
N LYS A 42 7.33 2.12 18.29
CA LYS A 42 6.93 2.78 17.04
C LYS A 42 5.44 3.04 17.00
N VAL A 43 5.08 4.24 17.44
CA VAL A 43 3.86 4.96 17.06
C VAL A 43 3.45 4.59 15.63
N LYS A 44 2.21 4.11 15.51
CA LYS A 44 1.37 4.00 14.30
C LYS A 44 2.04 4.56 13.04
N THR A 45 2.70 3.69 12.29
CA THR A 45 2.75 3.84 10.83
C THR A 45 2.05 2.64 10.25
N GLU A 46 0.79 2.84 9.89
CA GLU A 46 0.01 1.96 9.03
C GLU A 46 0.83 1.63 7.79
N LYS A 47 1.52 0.49 7.81
CA LYS A 47 2.14 -0.06 6.62
C LYS A 47 1.00 -0.52 5.71
N LYS A 48 0.58 0.35 4.78
CA LYS A 48 -0.11 -0.10 3.57
C LYS A 48 0.74 -1.23 2.97
N PRO A 49 0.20 -2.45 2.79
CA PRO A 49 0.94 -3.49 2.12
C PRO A 49 1.22 -3.00 0.68
N LYS A 50 2.50 -2.87 0.32
CA LYS A 50 2.91 -2.77 -1.08
C LYS A 50 2.43 -4.07 -1.73
N LYS A 51 1.33 -4.00 -2.49
CA LYS A 51 0.86 -5.11 -3.32
C LYS A 51 2.03 -5.53 -4.21
N ALA A 52 2.57 -6.72 -3.96
CA ALA A 52 3.21 -7.48 -5.01
C ALA A 52 2.21 -7.58 -6.18
N LYS A 53 2.65 -7.32 -7.41
CA LYS A 53 1.89 -7.66 -8.61
C LYS A 53 1.64 -9.16 -8.56
N LYS A 54 0.46 -9.59 -8.11
CA LYS A 54 -0.08 -10.91 -8.45
C LYS A 54 -0.41 -10.85 -9.93
N GLU A 55 0.29 -11.65 -10.73
CA GLU A 55 -0.15 -12.01 -12.07
C GLU A 55 -1.59 -12.54 -11.94
N LYS A 56 -2.48 -12.03 -12.79
CA LYS A 56 -3.89 -12.41 -12.78
C LYS A 56 -3.96 -13.88 -13.22
N SER A 57 -4.28 -14.77 -12.30
CA SER A 57 -4.95 -16.02 -12.65
C SER A 57 -6.36 -15.65 -13.12
N ASP A 58 -6.82 -16.25 -14.22
CA ASP A 58 -8.12 -15.99 -14.86
C ASP A 58 -9.32 -16.41 -13.96
N ASP A 59 -9.03 -17.09 -12.85
CA ASP A 59 -9.96 -17.65 -11.88
C ASP A 59 -9.86 -16.90 -10.53
N GLU A 60 -10.09 -15.59 -10.52
CA GLU A 60 -10.20 -14.82 -9.26
C GLU A 60 -11.44 -13.94 -9.36
N GLU A 61 -12.44 -14.19 -8.49
CA GLU A 61 -13.65 -13.38 -8.34
C GLU A 61 -13.32 -11.88 -8.47
N PRO A 62 -14.16 -11.09 -9.18
CA PRO A 62 -13.86 -9.70 -9.44
C PRO A 62 -13.70 -8.94 -8.12
N LYS A 63 -12.44 -8.65 -7.76
CA LYS A 63 -12.08 -7.87 -6.57
C LYS A 63 -12.99 -6.64 -6.49
N LYS A 64 -13.80 -6.57 -5.42
CA LYS A 64 -14.75 -5.48 -5.18
C LYS A 64 -14.06 -4.14 -5.43
N LYS A 65 -14.53 -3.42 -6.45
CA LYS A 65 -13.99 -2.09 -6.79
C LYS A 65 -14.19 -1.21 -5.56
N ARG A 66 -13.09 -0.61 -5.08
CA ARG A 66 -13.14 0.33 -3.96
C ARG A 66 -13.98 1.53 -4.36
N GLU A 67 -14.65 2.12 -3.38
CA GLU A 67 -15.36 3.38 -3.58
C GLU A 67 -14.38 4.45 -4.11
N PRO A 68 -14.85 5.32 -5.03
CA PRO A 68 -14.04 6.43 -5.51
C PRO A 68 -13.58 7.32 -4.36
N THR A 69 -12.31 7.71 -4.36
CA THR A 69 -11.79 8.70 -3.41
C THR A 69 -12.40 10.08 -3.69
N ALA A 70 -12.34 11.00 -2.73
CA ALA A 70 -12.79 12.39 -2.92
C ALA A 70 -12.15 13.06 -4.15
N TYR A 71 -10.86 12.79 -4.39
CA TYR A 71 -10.18 13.26 -5.60
C TYR A 71 -10.76 12.63 -6.88
N ASN A 72 -11.09 11.34 -6.88
CA ASN A 72 -11.69 10.70 -8.05
C ASN A 72 -13.09 11.23 -8.35
N LEU A 73 -13.86 11.59 -7.31
CA LEU A 73 -15.16 12.27 -7.47
C LEU A 73 -14.97 13.66 -8.08
N PHE A 74 -14.03 14.44 -7.54
CA PHE A 74 -13.69 15.75 -8.08
C PHE A 74 -13.24 15.69 -9.55
N VAL A 75 -12.37 14.74 -9.89
CA VAL A 75 -11.95 14.54 -11.28
C VAL A 75 -13.13 14.19 -12.18
N LYS A 76 -14.09 13.38 -11.70
CA LYS A 76 -15.28 13.02 -12.49
C LYS A 76 -16.14 14.24 -12.80
N GLU A 77 -16.24 15.20 -11.88
CA GLU A 77 -17.02 16.43 -12.04
C GLU A 77 -16.28 17.49 -12.87
N GLN A 78 -14.97 17.66 -12.65
CA GLN A 78 -14.18 18.72 -13.29
C GLN A 78 -13.68 18.34 -14.68
N MET A 79 -13.43 17.05 -14.96
CA MET A 79 -12.95 16.60 -16.26
C MET A 79 -13.84 17.02 -17.44
N PRO A 80 -15.18 16.88 -17.42
CA PRO A 80 -16.01 17.35 -18.53
C PRO A 80 -15.92 18.87 -18.72
N LEU A 81 -15.90 19.66 -17.64
CA LEU A 81 -15.79 21.12 -17.70
C LEU A 81 -14.48 21.56 -18.36
N ILE A 82 -13.34 21.00 -17.91
CA ILE A 82 -12.03 21.33 -18.48
C ILE A 82 -11.90 20.80 -19.92
N LYS A 83 -12.58 19.70 -20.28
CA LYS A 83 -12.63 19.20 -21.65
C LYS A 83 -13.45 20.10 -22.57
N GLU A 84 -14.51 20.73 -22.07
CA GLU A 84 -15.29 21.73 -22.82
C GLU A 84 -14.50 23.03 -23.00
N GLU A 85 -13.75 23.47 -21.98
CA GLU A 85 -12.88 24.65 -22.06
C GLU A 85 -11.63 24.42 -22.92
N PHE A 86 -11.09 23.21 -22.92
CA PHE A 86 -9.86 22.85 -23.62
C PHE A 86 -10.00 21.55 -24.44
N PRO A 87 -10.86 21.50 -25.47
CA PRO A 87 -11.13 20.29 -26.23
C PRO A 87 -9.93 19.80 -27.06
N GLU A 88 -8.98 20.70 -27.36
CA GLU A 88 -7.77 20.41 -28.12
C GLU A 88 -6.65 19.81 -27.27
N LEU A 89 -6.75 19.90 -25.94
CA LEU A 89 -5.71 19.38 -25.05
C LEU A 89 -5.78 17.87 -24.93
N SER A 90 -4.59 17.26 -24.81
CA SER A 90 -4.51 15.83 -24.56
C SER A 90 -5.13 15.50 -23.20
N ARG A 91 -5.66 14.28 -23.06
CA ARG A 91 -6.18 13.78 -21.77
C ARG A 91 -5.16 13.91 -20.63
N GLN A 92 -3.86 13.83 -20.95
CA GLN A 92 -2.80 13.96 -19.98
C GLN A 92 -2.68 15.40 -19.45
N ASP A 93 -2.82 16.38 -20.33
CA ASP A 93 -2.79 17.81 -19.98
C ASP A 93 -4.07 18.23 -19.24
N LEU A 94 -5.23 17.71 -19.66
CA LEU A 94 -6.50 17.89 -18.94
C LEU A 94 -6.40 17.37 -17.50
N MET A 95 -5.82 16.18 -17.28
CA MET A 95 -5.60 15.64 -15.93
C MET A 95 -4.64 16.49 -15.10
N ARG A 96 -3.64 17.15 -15.71
CA ARG A 96 -2.76 18.09 -14.97
C ARG A 96 -3.55 19.31 -14.49
N LYS A 97 -4.37 19.91 -15.37
CA LYS A 97 -5.26 21.04 -15.02
C LYS A 97 -6.25 20.70 -13.92
N VAL A 98 -6.90 19.53 -13.99
CA VAL A 98 -7.78 19.05 -12.90
C VAL A 98 -7.01 18.90 -11.59
N GLY A 99 -5.77 18.40 -11.64
CA GLY A 99 -4.91 18.26 -10.47
C GLY A 99 -4.50 19.59 -9.84
N GLU A 100 -4.27 20.62 -10.66
CA GLU A 100 -4.02 22.00 -10.20
C GLU A 100 -5.27 22.60 -9.57
N ALA A 101 -6.44 22.46 -10.21
CA ALA A 101 -7.72 22.92 -9.65
C ALA A 101 -8.03 22.26 -8.29
N TRP A 102 -7.72 20.98 -8.12
CA TRP A 102 -7.88 20.28 -6.84
C TRP A 102 -6.93 20.76 -5.75
N LYS A 103 -5.71 21.18 -6.11
CA LYS A 103 -4.78 21.78 -5.14
C LYS A 103 -5.29 23.15 -4.71
N ALA A 104 -5.73 23.97 -5.66
CA ALA A 104 -6.32 25.27 -5.38
C ALA A 104 -7.61 25.18 -4.56
N SER A 105 -8.42 24.13 -4.73
CA SER A 105 -9.64 23.92 -3.93
C SER A 105 -9.36 23.46 -2.49
N LYS A 106 -8.09 23.20 -2.13
CA LYS A 106 -7.66 22.72 -0.81
C LYS A 106 -6.85 23.73 -0.02
N GLU A 107 -6.44 24.81 -0.67
CA GLU A 107 -5.76 25.95 -0.07
C GLU A 107 -6.80 26.97 0.42
#